data_AF-A0A1M5JJH8-F1
#
_entry.id   AF-A0A1M5JJH8-F1
#
_cell.length_a   1.000
_cell.length_b   1.000
_cell.length_c   1.000
_cell.angle_alpha   90.00
_cell.angle_beta   90.00
_cell.angle_gamma   90.00
#
_symmetry.space_group_name_H-M   'P 1'
#
loop_
_entity.id
_entity.type
_entity.pdbx_description
1 polymer ?
#
loop_
_entity_poly.entity_id
_entity_poly.type
_entity_poly.pdbx_seq_one_letter_code
_entity_poly.pdbx_strand_id
1 'polypeptide(L)'
;MKNLLKKSEIEGLFAILALAFACVGMWGCGDKVSFEWGKYRSDESVAGFVNDSLVIVTDCRHWHEITEGWNGSYSEETSCGHDRMLIYNYRVQENGPRWTDSLTNKSGGYRWYQLTDSIIWRWEGKNFLLWKIGETAHEIKLLKKNEECSQTFEVNRMHQWLGDSFIALGGKLFAGGDSCQYAVLDTVEKTLTYKRLDKNLKWIQKCGDIRAWGDDVYCLKFDKEERTSSLFINDSLEHVLENNYSWTAEAVLQFQGHILLLERDVCLLENGKITCFASASSKGISFKNKDNNVYITY
;
A
#
# COMPACT_ATOMS: atom_id res chain seq x y z
N MET A 1 -57.01 19.84 63.67
CA MET A 1 -55.57 19.64 63.41
C MET A 1 -55.33 19.85 61.92
N LYS A 2 -54.50 20.85 61.60
CA LYS A 2 -54.13 21.25 60.24
C LYS A 2 -53.08 20.27 59.72
N ASN A 3 -53.36 19.53 58.64
CA ASN A 3 -52.29 18.96 57.81
C ASN A 3 -51.94 19.99 56.73
N LEU A 4 -51.05 20.89 57.11
CA LEU A 4 -50.29 21.75 56.20
C LEU A 4 -49.23 20.85 55.52
N LEU A 5 -49.59 20.21 54.41
CA LEU A 5 -48.58 19.77 53.46
C LEU A 5 -47.93 21.04 52.91
N LYS A 6 -46.66 21.25 53.27
CA LYS A 6 -45.88 22.42 52.91
C LYS A 6 -45.85 22.53 51.39
N LYS A 7 -46.33 23.66 50.86
CA LYS A 7 -46.32 24.00 49.43
C LYS A 7 -44.94 23.79 48.77
N SER A 8 -43.85 23.91 49.55
CA SER A 8 -42.47 23.67 49.12
C SER A 8 -42.10 22.21 48.86
N GLU A 9 -42.79 21.22 49.45
CA GLU A 9 -42.50 19.80 49.23
C GLU A 9 -43.16 19.27 47.95
N ILE A 10 -44.30 19.86 47.54
CA ILE A 10 -44.99 19.51 46.28
C ILE A 10 -44.26 20.11 45.07
N GLU A 11 -43.74 21.34 45.18
CA GLU A 11 -42.95 21.99 44.12
C GLU A 11 -41.59 21.29 43.91
N GLY A 12 -40.96 20.78 44.98
CA GLY A 12 -39.74 19.97 44.89
C GLY A 12 -39.96 18.60 44.22
N LEU A 13 -41.13 17.97 44.43
CA LEU A 13 -41.46 16.67 43.83
C LEU A 13 -41.71 16.77 42.32
N PHE A 14 -42.33 17.86 41.85
CA PHE A 14 -42.52 18.13 40.42
C PHE A 14 -41.20 18.47 39.70
N ALA A 15 -40.29 19.19 40.36
CA ALA A 15 -38.97 19.50 39.80
C ALA A 15 -38.11 18.24 39.64
N ILE A 16 -38.16 17.31 40.60
CA ILE A 16 -37.43 16.02 40.54
C ILE A 16 -38.04 15.09 39.47
N LEU A 17 -39.37 15.06 39.32
CA LEU A 17 -40.03 14.31 38.25
C LEU A 17 -39.72 14.88 36.86
N ALA A 18 -39.69 16.21 36.71
CA ALA A 18 -39.32 16.86 35.45
C ALA A 18 -37.85 16.63 35.09
N LEU A 19 -36.93 16.65 36.07
CA LEU A 19 -35.52 16.30 35.84
C LEU A 19 -35.33 14.81 35.52
N ALA A 20 -36.08 13.91 36.16
CA ALA A 20 -36.03 12.48 35.85
C ALA A 20 -36.55 12.19 34.44
N PHE A 21 -37.63 12.86 33.99
CA PHE A 21 -38.10 12.74 32.60
C PHE A 21 -37.17 13.42 31.59
N ALA A 22 -36.49 14.52 31.94
CA ALA A 22 -35.49 15.14 31.09
C ALA A 22 -34.22 14.28 30.96
N CYS A 23 -33.77 13.61 32.02
CA CYS A 23 -32.60 12.72 31.97
C CYS A 23 -32.90 11.40 31.24
N VAL A 24 -34.11 10.85 31.33
CA VAL A 24 -34.51 9.65 30.58
C VAL A 24 -34.85 9.99 29.12
N GLY A 25 -35.39 11.19 28.86
CA GLY A 25 -35.65 11.70 27.50
C GLY A 25 -34.39 12.04 26.69
N MET A 26 -33.23 12.22 27.34
CA MET A 26 -31.95 12.47 26.68
C MET A 26 -31.11 11.19 26.45
N TRP A 27 -31.59 10.01 26.87
CA TRP A 27 -30.88 8.73 26.68
C TRP A 27 -31.34 7.93 25.45
N GLY A 28 -32.25 8.47 24.63
CA GLY A 28 -32.86 7.77 23.49
C GLY A 28 -32.53 8.30 22.09
N CYS A 29 -31.66 9.31 21.95
CA CYS A 29 -31.33 9.92 20.65
C CYS A 29 -29.83 9.87 20.31
N GLY A 30 -29.15 8.81 20.75
CA GLY A 30 -27.78 8.52 20.28
C GLY A 30 -27.85 7.69 19.01
N ASP A 31 -26.99 7.99 18.04
CA ASP A 31 -26.79 7.12 16.89
C ASP A 31 -26.38 5.73 17.40
N LYS A 32 -27.04 4.70 16.90
CA LYS A 32 -26.73 3.32 17.24
C LYS A 32 -25.67 2.83 16.27
N VAL A 33 -24.44 2.68 16.78
CA VAL A 33 -23.31 2.15 16.02
C VAL A 33 -23.09 0.70 16.41
N SER A 34 -23.18 -0.21 15.44
CA SER A 34 -22.75 -1.61 15.59
C SER A 34 -21.51 -1.85 14.73
N PHE A 35 -20.53 -2.55 15.31
CA PHE A 35 -19.26 -2.81 14.66
C PHE A 35 -18.92 -4.29 14.75
N GLU A 36 -18.63 -4.93 13.62
CA GLU A 36 -18.31 -6.35 13.54
C GLU A 36 -17.04 -6.60 12.70
N TRP A 37 -16.12 -7.39 13.24
CA TRP A 37 -14.99 -7.91 12.47
C TRP A 37 -15.41 -9.19 11.75
N GLY A 38 -15.07 -9.29 10.46
CA GLY A 38 -15.23 -10.52 9.69
C GLY A 38 -14.55 -11.70 10.37
N LYS A 39 -15.12 -12.90 10.24
CA LYS A 39 -14.58 -14.10 10.93
C LYS A 39 -13.20 -14.51 10.42
N TYR A 40 -12.93 -14.28 9.14
CA TYR A 40 -11.71 -14.70 8.45
C TYR A 40 -10.92 -13.49 7.95
N ARG A 41 -9.64 -13.71 7.69
CA ARG A 41 -8.78 -12.80 6.94
C ARG A 41 -8.90 -13.10 5.45
N SER A 42 -8.65 -12.11 4.62
CA SER A 42 -8.70 -12.21 3.15
C SER A 42 -7.84 -11.10 2.54
N ASP A 43 -7.91 -10.98 1.20
CA ASP A 43 -7.16 -10.01 0.41
C ASP A 43 -5.64 -10.20 0.48
N GLU A 44 -5.20 -11.46 0.47
CA GLU A 44 -3.79 -11.78 0.34
C GLU A 44 -3.19 -11.12 -0.91
N SER A 45 -2.12 -10.37 -0.72
CA SER A 45 -1.41 -9.67 -1.80
C SER A 45 0.09 -9.69 -1.57
N VAL A 46 0.86 -9.86 -2.65
CA VAL A 46 2.32 -9.84 -2.61
C VAL A 46 2.79 -8.40 -2.43
N ALA A 47 3.38 -8.11 -1.27
CA ALA A 47 3.95 -6.81 -0.95
C ALA A 47 5.39 -6.67 -1.46
N GLY A 48 6.19 -7.74 -1.45
CA GLY A 48 7.60 -7.69 -1.81
C GLY A 48 8.27 -9.05 -2.00
N PHE A 49 9.46 -9.05 -2.57
CA PHE A 49 10.36 -10.22 -2.63
C PHE A 49 11.66 -9.90 -1.91
N VAL A 50 12.11 -10.81 -1.05
CA VAL A 50 13.35 -10.66 -0.28
C VAL A 50 14.38 -11.63 -0.82
N ASN A 51 15.53 -11.08 -1.22
CA ASN A 51 16.55 -11.81 -1.97
C ASN A 51 15.92 -12.56 -3.16
N ASP A 52 16.18 -13.87 -3.24
CA ASP A 52 15.82 -14.72 -4.36
C ASP A 52 14.76 -15.79 -3.98
N SER A 53 14.39 -15.92 -2.71
CA SER A 53 13.70 -17.12 -2.19
C SER A 53 12.54 -16.84 -1.23
N LEU A 54 12.41 -15.61 -0.71
CA LEU A 54 11.33 -15.24 0.20
C LEU A 54 10.38 -14.23 -0.43
N VAL A 55 9.10 -14.34 -0.09
CA VAL A 55 8.06 -13.40 -0.50
C VAL A 55 7.35 -12.86 0.73
N ILE A 56 7.14 -11.55 0.74
CA ILE A 56 6.35 -10.84 1.74
C ILE A 56 4.93 -10.74 1.20
N VAL A 57 3.99 -11.28 1.95
CA VAL A 57 2.56 -11.23 1.64
C VAL A 57 1.86 -10.49 2.76
N THR A 58 0.92 -9.62 2.41
CA THR A 58 0.02 -8.98 3.36
C THR A 58 -1.41 -9.43 3.15
N ASP A 59 -2.12 -9.61 4.25
CA ASP A 59 -3.58 -9.77 4.27
C ASP A 59 -4.18 -8.83 5.30
N CYS A 60 -5.50 -8.74 5.33
CA CYS A 60 -6.20 -7.95 6.32
C CYS A 60 -7.49 -8.63 6.77
N ARG A 61 -8.08 -8.09 7.83
CA ARG A 61 -9.37 -8.53 8.36
C ARG A 61 -10.40 -7.47 8.05
N HIS A 62 -11.47 -7.83 7.34
CA HIS A 62 -12.55 -6.90 7.09
C HIS A 62 -13.30 -6.54 8.36
N TRP A 63 -13.79 -5.31 8.42
CA TRP A 63 -14.79 -4.89 9.38
C TRP A 63 -15.98 -4.28 8.67
N HIS A 64 -17.11 -4.34 9.34
CA HIS A 64 -18.36 -3.73 8.95
C HIS A 64 -18.89 -2.88 10.10
N GLU A 65 -19.17 -1.62 9.82
CA GLU A 65 -19.80 -0.69 10.74
C GLU A 65 -21.15 -0.29 10.19
N ILE A 66 -22.17 -0.35 11.04
CA ILE A 66 -23.52 0.13 10.74
C ILE A 66 -23.82 1.23 11.72
N THR A 67 -24.16 2.41 11.22
CA THR A 67 -24.59 3.56 12.01
C THR A 67 -26.04 3.87 11.66
N GLU A 68 -26.92 3.63 12.63
CA GLU A 68 -28.33 4.01 12.60
C GLU A 68 -28.50 5.34 13.35
N GLY A 69 -28.65 6.43 12.61
CA GLY A 69 -28.79 7.74 13.21
C GLY A 69 -30.18 7.98 13.80
N TRP A 70 -30.23 8.78 14.86
CA TRP A 70 -31.48 9.08 15.58
C TRP A 70 -32.56 9.76 14.71
N ASN A 71 -32.16 10.40 13.60
CA ASN A 71 -33.02 11.04 12.61
C ASN A 71 -33.47 10.10 11.48
N GLY A 72 -33.24 8.80 11.61
CA GLY A 72 -33.49 7.81 10.55
C GLY A 72 -32.43 7.79 9.45
N SER A 73 -31.28 8.46 9.66
CA SER A 73 -30.11 8.25 8.78
C SER A 73 -29.56 6.85 8.99
N TYR A 74 -29.03 6.28 7.92
CA TYR A 74 -28.46 4.95 7.90
C TYR A 74 -27.21 4.99 7.06
N SER A 75 -26.08 4.58 7.63
CA SER A 75 -24.84 4.40 6.89
C SER A 75 -24.21 3.06 7.23
N GLU A 76 -23.73 2.41 6.18
CA GLU A 76 -22.91 1.22 6.28
C GLU A 76 -21.52 1.55 5.76
N GLU A 77 -20.51 1.23 6.55
CA GLU A 77 -19.12 1.30 6.14
C GLU A 77 -18.50 -0.09 6.20
N THR A 78 -17.68 -0.40 5.20
CA THR A 78 -16.84 -1.59 5.19
C THR A 78 -15.44 -1.19 4.82
N SER A 79 -14.46 -1.77 5.51
CA SER A 79 -13.06 -1.60 5.12
C SER A 79 -12.24 -2.78 5.61
N CYS A 80 -10.92 -2.64 5.53
CA CYS A 80 -9.98 -3.58 6.11
C CYS A 80 -9.25 -2.97 7.29
N GLY A 81 -8.80 -3.83 8.20
CA GLY A 81 -7.98 -3.49 9.34
C GLY A 81 -7.23 -4.70 9.86
N HIS A 82 -6.51 -4.53 10.95
CA HIS A 82 -5.68 -5.59 11.54
C HIS A 82 -4.72 -6.22 10.51
N ASP A 83 -4.05 -5.41 9.70
CA ASP A 83 -3.17 -5.89 8.63
C ASP A 83 -2.16 -6.91 9.18
N ARG A 84 -1.90 -7.99 8.43
CA ARG A 84 -0.93 -9.02 8.80
C ARG A 84 0.10 -9.18 7.70
N MET A 85 1.35 -9.25 8.10
CA MET A 85 2.49 -9.57 7.25
C MET A 85 2.84 -11.04 7.45
N LEU A 86 3.12 -11.72 6.34
CA LEU A 86 3.44 -13.12 6.23
C LEU A 86 4.69 -13.26 5.36
N ILE A 87 5.62 -14.10 5.77
CA ILE A 87 6.81 -14.41 4.97
C ILE A 87 6.76 -15.89 4.59
N TYR A 88 6.77 -16.16 3.29
CA TYR A 88 6.81 -17.51 2.75
C TYR A 88 8.11 -17.75 1.99
N ASN A 89 8.56 -19.00 1.94
CA ASN A 89 9.53 -19.42 0.95
C ASN A 89 8.79 -19.79 -0.34
N TYR A 90 8.95 -19.00 -1.40
CA TYR A 90 8.23 -19.26 -2.64
C TYR A 90 8.97 -20.20 -3.61
N ARG A 91 10.10 -20.80 -3.16
CA ARG A 91 10.85 -21.84 -3.90
C ARG A 91 10.61 -23.25 -3.38
N VAL A 92 10.09 -23.40 -2.16
CA VAL A 92 9.80 -24.70 -1.53
C VAL A 92 8.44 -24.62 -0.86
N GLN A 93 7.59 -25.63 -1.06
CA GLN A 93 6.31 -25.72 -0.34
C GLN A 93 6.57 -26.01 1.15
N GLU A 94 6.21 -25.05 2.01
CA GLU A 94 6.24 -25.21 3.46
C GLU A 94 4.82 -25.32 4.05
N ASN A 95 4.71 -25.83 5.27
CA ASN A 95 3.44 -25.93 5.99
C ASN A 95 3.12 -24.59 6.69
N GLY A 96 2.88 -23.56 5.89
CA GLY A 96 2.55 -22.21 6.34
C GLY A 96 3.72 -21.21 6.28
N PRO A 97 3.53 -20.00 6.81
CA PRO A 97 4.51 -18.93 6.75
C PRO A 97 5.69 -19.21 7.69
N ARG A 98 6.90 -18.85 7.27
CA ARG A 98 8.11 -18.86 8.11
C ARG A 98 8.03 -17.85 9.25
N TRP A 99 7.31 -16.77 9.01
CA TRP A 99 7.16 -15.68 9.95
C TRP A 99 5.84 -14.95 9.72
N THR A 100 5.25 -14.47 10.81
CA THR A 100 4.01 -13.70 10.78
C THR A 100 4.04 -12.61 11.83
N ASP A 101 3.48 -11.46 11.49
CA ASP A 101 3.25 -10.35 12.42
C ASP A 101 1.99 -9.61 12.00
N SER A 102 1.32 -8.96 12.95
CA SER A 102 0.05 -8.27 12.70
C SER A 102 -0.03 -6.95 13.43
N LEU A 103 -0.54 -5.95 12.73
CA LEU A 103 -0.96 -4.70 13.33
C LEU A 103 -2.33 -4.89 13.99
N THR A 104 -2.55 -4.20 15.10
CA THR A 104 -3.82 -4.21 15.85
C THR A 104 -4.59 -2.91 15.65
N ASN A 105 -4.54 -2.35 14.43
CA ASN A 105 -5.15 -1.08 14.08
C ASN A 105 -6.51 -1.26 13.41
N LYS A 106 -7.48 -0.42 13.78
CA LYS A 106 -8.81 -0.39 13.13
C LYS A 106 -8.75 0.04 11.66
N SER A 107 -7.79 0.90 11.30
CA SER A 107 -7.56 1.37 9.94
C SER A 107 -6.46 0.56 9.24
N GLY A 108 -6.88 -0.29 8.31
CA GLY A 108 -6.02 -1.02 7.38
C GLY A 108 -5.84 -0.27 6.06
N GLY A 109 -4.81 -0.64 5.32
CA GLY A 109 -4.64 -0.24 3.93
C GLY A 109 -4.86 -1.45 3.06
N TYR A 110 -5.52 -1.28 1.91
CA TYR A 110 -5.76 -2.41 1.00
C TYR A 110 -4.48 -3.05 0.47
N ARG A 111 -3.34 -2.32 0.48
CA ARG A 111 -2.07 -2.82 -0.05
C ARG A 111 -0.87 -2.22 0.67
N TRP A 112 0.15 -3.07 0.81
CA TRP A 112 1.50 -2.71 1.21
C TRP A 112 2.46 -2.93 0.05
N TYR A 113 3.51 -2.13 -0.01
CA TYR A 113 4.50 -2.15 -1.08
C TYR A 113 5.90 -2.28 -0.49
N GLN A 114 6.79 -2.95 -1.19
CA GLN A 114 8.18 -3.07 -0.77
C GLN A 114 8.94 -1.75 -0.93
N LEU A 115 9.66 -1.34 0.11
CA LEU A 115 10.65 -0.25 0.03
C LEU A 115 12.07 -0.83 -0.05
N THR A 116 12.37 -1.80 0.81
CA THR A 116 13.64 -2.54 0.88
C THR A 116 13.37 -4.01 1.16
N ASP A 117 14.41 -4.82 1.23
CA ASP A 117 14.33 -6.24 1.59
C ASP A 117 13.75 -6.50 3.00
N SER A 118 13.69 -5.48 3.86
CA SER A 118 13.17 -5.63 5.22
C SER A 118 12.05 -4.66 5.58
N ILE A 119 11.74 -3.70 4.70
CA ILE A 119 10.78 -2.62 4.99
C ILE A 119 9.72 -2.61 3.90
N ILE A 120 8.47 -2.71 4.31
CA ILE A 120 7.30 -2.42 3.49
C ILE A 120 6.70 -1.08 3.89
N TRP A 121 5.96 -0.45 2.99
CA TRP A 121 5.34 0.83 3.20
C TRP A 121 3.91 0.87 2.65
N ARG A 122 3.09 1.77 3.19
CA ARG A 122 1.81 2.17 2.60
C ARG A 122 1.61 3.67 2.72
N TRP A 123 0.86 4.23 1.79
CA TRP A 123 0.41 5.61 1.84
C TRP A 123 -0.81 5.73 2.76
N GLU A 124 -0.78 6.65 3.72
CA GLU A 124 -1.89 6.91 4.65
C GLU A 124 -2.22 8.41 4.65
N GLY A 125 -2.95 8.84 3.62
CA GLY A 125 -3.42 10.21 3.42
C GLY A 125 -2.30 11.22 3.19
N LYS A 126 -1.68 11.74 4.26
CA LYS A 126 -0.54 12.67 4.21
C LYS A 126 0.75 12.07 4.72
N ASN A 127 0.69 10.87 5.29
CA ASN A 127 1.80 10.23 6.00
C ASN A 127 2.13 8.89 5.34
N PHE A 128 3.30 8.37 5.67
CA PHE A 128 3.69 7.02 5.31
C PHE A 128 3.65 6.15 6.56
N LEU A 129 3.16 4.93 6.42
CA LEU A 129 3.37 3.91 7.42
C LEU A 129 4.48 2.99 6.91
N LEU A 130 5.57 2.87 7.67
CA LEU A 130 6.66 1.94 7.40
C LEU A 130 6.56 0.77 8.35
N TRP A 131 6.66 -0.45 7.85
CA TRP A 131 6.68 -1.66 8.67
C TRP A 131 7.92 -2.46 8.33
N LYS A 132 8.83 -2.52 9.31
CA LYS A 132 10.04 -3.34 9.21
C LYS A 132 9.76 -4.72 9.76
N ILE A 133 10.23 -5.76 9.08
CA ILE A 133 10.08 -7.15 9.53
C ILE A 133 10.69 -7.30 10.93
N GLY A 134 9.89 -7.82 11.86
CA GLY A 134 10.27 -8.01 13.27
C GLY A 134 10.05 -6.79 14.16
N GLU A 135 9.54 -5.68 13.63
CA GLU A 135 9.27 -4.45 14.38
C GLU A 135 7.81 -3.99 14.18
N THR A 136 7.33 -3.13 15.07
CA THR A 136 6.02 -2.50 14.91
C THR A 136 6.02 -1.48 13.78
N ALA A 137 4.88 -1.29 13.11
CA ALA A 137 4.77 -0.25 12.10
C ALA A 137 4.91 1.16 12.71
N HIS A 138 5.60 2.04 11.98
CA HIS A 138 5.90 3.40 12.37
C HIS A 138 5.31 4.39 11.38
N GLU A 139 4.49 5.31 11.88
CA GLU A 139 3.96 6.41 11.08
C GLU A 139 5.01 7.53 10.96
N ILE A 140 5.27 7.93 9.73
CA ILE A 140 6.18 9.02 9.41
C ILE A 140 5.39 10.14 8.73
N LYS A 141 5.32 11.27 9.44
CA LYS A 141 4.83 12.53 8.88
C LYS A 141 5.95 13.14 8.05
N LEU A 142 5.69 13.33 6.76
CA LEU A 142 6.67 13.92 5.85
C LEU A 142 6.40 15.39 5.60
N LEU A 143 7.48 16.16 5.52
CA LEU A 143 7.46 17.49 4.94
C LEU A 143 7.39 17.36 3.41
N LYS A 144 6.44 18.07 2.79
CA LYS A 144 6.29 18.08 1.33
C LYS A 144 6.87 19.36 0.77
N LYS A 145 7.77 19.24 -0.19
CA LYS A 145 8.36 20.36 -0.93
C LYS A 145 8.14 20.14 -2.42
N ASN A 146 8.02 21.23 -3.17
CA ASN A 146 7.99 21.16 -4.63
C ASN A 146 9.15 21.97 -5.19
N GLU A 147 9.81 21.42 -6.21
CA GLU A 147 10.87 22.06 -6.97
C GLU A 147 10.42 22.18 -8.43
N GLU A 148 10.30 23.42 -8.90
CA GLU A 148 10.01 23.75 -10.31
C GLU A 148 8.68 23.20 -10.87
N CYS A 149 7.77 22.81 -9.98
CA CYS A 149 6.41 22.37 -10.28
C CYS A 149 5.48 22.70 -9.10
N SER A 150 4.15 22.68 -9.29
CA SER A 150 3.18 22.91 -8.20
C SER A 150 2.21 21.77 -7.95
N GLN A 151 1.91 20.97 -8.97
CA GLN A 151 0.92 19.89 -8.83
C GLN A 151 1.59 18.59 -8.39
N THR A 152 1.27 18.18 -7.16
CA THR A 152 1.73 16.92 -6.56
C THR A 152 0.87 15.74 -7.00
N PHE A 153 1.35 14.53 -6.77
CA PHE A 153 0.62 13.28 -7.02
C PHE A 153 0.64 12.37 -5.78
N GLU A 154 -0.29 11.41 -5.76
CA GLU A 154 -0.27 10.30 -4.81
C GLU A 154 0.81 9.29 -5.20
N VAL A 155 1.64 8.90 -4.23
CA VAL A 155 2.73 7.95 -4.48
C VAL A 155 2.16 6.53 -4.51
N ASN A 156 2.35 5.83 -5.61
CA ASN A 156 1.91 4.44 -5.80
C ASN A 156 3.06 3.44 -5.94
N ARG A 157 4.27 3.91 -6.23
CA ARG A 157 5.48 3.10 -6.28
C ARG A 157 6.64 3.87 -5.69
N MET A 158 7.55 3.15 -5.05
CA MET A 158 8.75 3.75 -4.49
C MET A 158 9.91 2.76 -4.52
N HIS A 159 11.06 3.23 -4.98
CA HIS A 159 12.25 2.39 -5.17
C HIS A 159 13.48 3.11 -4.67
N GLN A 160 14.55 2.35 -4.39
CA GLN A 160 15.86 2.94 -4.15
C GLN A 160 16.29 3.81 -5.33
N TRP A 161 16.95 4.91 -5.01
CA TRP A 161 17.41 5.92 -5.94
C TRP A 161 18.85 6.34 -5.62
N LEU A 162 19.36 7.27 -6.42
CA LEU A 162 20.72 7.77 -6.32
C LEU A 162 20.96 8.43 -4.95
N GLY A 163 22.18 8.30 -4.44
CA GLY A 163 22.61 8.94 -3.18
C GLY A 163 21.81 8.49 -1.95
N ASP A 164 21.53 7.20 -1.85
CA ASP A 164 20.79 6.56 -0.73
C ASP A 164 19.36 7.10 -0.50
N SER A 165 18.81 7.81 -1.48
CA SER A 165 17.44 8.31 -1.46
C SER A 165 16.45 7.31 -2.05
N PHE A 166 15.15 7.62 -1.99
CA PHE A 166 14.13 6.82 -2.66
C PHE A 166 13.36 7.65 -3.67
N ILE A 167 13.15 7.11 -4.87
CA ILE A 167 12.30 7.74 -5.87
C ILE A 167 10.87 7.28 -5.64
N ALA A 168 9.97 8.25 -5.58
CA ALA A 168 8.54 8.07 -5.41
C ALA A 168 7.81 8.46 -6.69
N LEU A 169 6.97 7.54 -7.18
CA LEU A 169 6.28 7.63 -8.46
C LEU A 169 4.77 7.59 -8.23
N GLY A 170 4.01 8.35 -9.01
CA GLY A 170 2.55 8.38 -8.96
C GLY A 170 1.84 7.77 -10.16
N GLY A 171 2.59 7.28 -11.16
CA GLY A 171 2.02 6.77 -12.39
C GLY A 171 2.86 7.16 -13.60
N LYS A 172 2.26 7.90 -14.54
CA LYS A 172 2.93 8.32 -15.77
C LYS A 172 3.98 9.40 -15.46
N LEU A 173 5.21 9.17 -15.92
CA LEU A 173 6.31 10.14 -15.86
C LEU A 173 6.17 11.27 -16.90
N PHE A 174 5.22 11.15 -17.82
CA PHE A 174 4.85 12.22 -18.74
C PHE A 174 3.84 13.16 -18.06
N ALA A 175 4.23 14.41 -17.84
CA ALA A 175 3.36 15.41 -17.26
C ALA A 175 3.46 16.72 -18.05
N GLY A 176 2.30 17.33 -18.35
CA GLY A 176 2.21 18.63 -19.00
C GLY A 176 2.01 19.77 -17.99
N GLY A 177 2.13 21.01 -18.46
CA GLY A 177 1.81 22.21 -17.67
C GLY A 177 2.78 22.43 -16.51
N ASP A 178 2.26 22.44 -15.28
CA ASP A 178 3.01 22.68 -14.03
C ASP A 178 3.02 21.45 -13.09
N SER A 179 2.78 20.27 -13.67
CA SER A 179 2.73 19.02 -12.94
C SER A 179 4.13 18.47 -12.64
N CYS A 180 4.32 18.01 -11.40
CA CYS A 180 5.51 17.26 -11.00
C CYS A 180 5.48 15.85 -11.61
N GLN A 181 6.65 15.31 -11.96
CA GLN A 181 6.77 14.03 -12.67
C GLN A 181 7.17 12.88 -11.75
N TYR A 182 8.02 13.18 -10.76
CA TYR A 182 8.46 12.24 -9.75
C TYR A 182 8.69 12.98 -8.42
N ALA A 183 8.98 12.25 -7.37
CA ALA A 183 9.41 12.82 -6.10
C ALA A 183 10.61 12.04 -5.57
N VAL A 184 11.40 12.68 -4.72
CA VAL A 184 12.51 12.05 -4.00
C VAL A 184 12.21 12.11 -2.51
N LEU A 185 12.20 10.95 -1.87
CA LEU A 185 12.09 10.80 -0.44
C LEU A 185 13.48 10.75 0.18
N ASP A 186 13.76 11.74 1.02
CA ASP A 186 14.84 11.70 1.99
C ASP A 186 14.29 11.20 3.32
N THR A 187 14.75 10.02 3.75
CA THR A 187 14.30 9.38 4.99
C THR A 187 14.95 9.96 6.25
N VAL A 188 16.12 10.58 6.12
CA VAL A 188 16.84 11.25 7.21
C VAL A 188 16.17 12.58 7.52
N GLU A 189 15.94 13.39 6.49
CA GLU A 189 15.25 14.68 6.61
C GLU A 189 13.73 14.55 6.72
N LYS A 190 13.18 13.34 6.47
CA LYS A 190 11.73 13.07 6.41
C LYS A 190 11.01 14.03 5.46
N THR A 191 11.63 14.26 4.31
CA THR A 191 11.14 15.21 3.30
C THR A 191 10.86 14.48 2.00
N LEU A 192 9.67 14.70 1.44
CA LEU A 192 9.29 14.27 0.10
C LEU A 192 9.31 15.50 -0.82
N THR A 193 10.30 15.54 -1.71
CA THR A 193 10.48 16.64 -2.65
C THR A 193 9.95 16.24 -4.02
N TYR A 194 8.86 16.86 -4.46
CA TYR A 194 8.29 16.68 -5.79
C TYR A 194 9.07 17.50 -6.82
N LYS A 195 9.42 16.87 -7.93
CA LYS A 195 10.36 17.42 -8.91
C LYS A 195 9.85 17.27 -10.33
N ARG A 196 10.32 18.18 -11.18
CA ARG A 196 10.30 18.03 -12.64
C ARG A 196 11.55 17.27 -13.11
N LEU A 197 11.46 16.59 -14.25
CA LEU A 197 12.62 15.90 -14.81
C LEU A 197 13.62 16.90 -15.38
N ASP A 198 14.80 16.90 -14.77
CA ASP A 198 15.97 17.64 -15.26
C ASP A 198 16.40 17.12 -16.62
N LYS A 199 17.18 17.94 -17.35
CA LYS A 199 17.64 17.62 -18.71
C LYS A 199 18.27 16.22 -18.82
N ASN A 200 19.06 15.82 -17.82
CA ASN A 200 19.77 14.54 -17.78
C ASN A 200 18.86 13.34 -17.46
N LEU A 201 17.65 13.59 -16.96
CA LEU A 201 16.67 12.56 -16.61
C LEU A 201 15.49 12.52 -17.58
N LYS A 202 15.44 13.40 -18.59
CA LYS A 202 14.33 13.44 -19.55
C LYS A 202 14.09 12.10 -20.27
N TRP A 203 15.14 11.31 -20.46
CA TRP A 203 15.04 10.01 -21.12
C TRP A 203 14.14 9.02 -20.37
N ILE A 204 13.95 9.19 -19.05
CA ILE A 204 13.11 8.29 -18.25
C ILE A 204 11.60 8.54 -18.41
N GLN A 205 11.19 9.59 -19.14
CA GLN A 205 9.78 9.89 -19.40
C GLN A 205 9.02 8.75 -20.10
N LYS A 206 9.75 7.92 -20.85
CA LYS A 206 9.21 6.76 -21.57
C LYS A 206 9.08 5.50 -20.72
N CYS A 207 9.59 5.51 -19.49
CA CYS A 207 9.58 4.34 -18.61
C CYS A 207 8.20 4.17 -17.96
N GLY A 208 7.77 2.91 -17.82
CA GLY A 208 6.64 2.56 -16.94
C GLY A 208 7.06 2.53 -15.48
N ASP A 209 8.29 2.09 -15.23
CA ASP A 209 8.89 2.03 -13.89
C ASP A 209 10.39 2.26 -13.92
N ILE A 210 10.95 2.78 -12.81
CA ILE A 210 12.36 3.17 -12.71
C ILE A 210 12.94 2.87 -11.33
N ARG A 211 14.23 2.56 -11.29
CA ARG A 211 15.00 2.30 -10.06
C ARG A 211 16.48 2.58 -10.27
N ALA A 212 17.21 2.91 -9.20
CA ALA A 212 18.67 2.85 -9.21
C ALA A 212 19.22 1.60 -8.49
N TRP A 213 20.29 1.01 -9.03
CA TRP A 213 21.18 0.08 -8.32
C TRP A 213 22.58 0.67 -8.32
N GLY A 214 23.03 1.15 -7.15
CA GLY A 214 24.24 1.97 -7.07
C GLY A 214 24.07 3.25 -7.89
N ASP A 215 25.00 3.50 -8.80
CA ASP A 215 25.00 4.68 -9.67
C ASP A 215 24.21 4.47 -10.97
N ASP A 216 23.76 3.24 -11.24
CA ASP A 216 23.07 2.89 -12.47
C ASP A 216 21.54 3.04 -12.34
N VAL A 217 20.96 3.83 -13.24
CA VAL A 217 19.50 4.04 -13.34
C VAL A 217 18.92 3.11 -14.39
N TYR A 218 18.02 2.25 -13.93
CA TYR A 218 17.29 1.27 -14.73
C TYR A 218 15.90 1.80 -15.08
N CYS A 219 15.53 1.62 -16.34
CA CYS A 219 14.25 2.04 -16.90
C CYS A 219 13.54 0.85 -17.54
N LEU A 220 12.41 0.45 -16.94
CA LEU A 220 11.54 -0.57 -17.48
C LEU A 220 10.46 0.10 -18.34
N LYS A 221 10.54 -0.06 -19.66
CA LYS A 221 9.53 0.40 -20.62
C LYS A 221 8.60 -0.76 -20.98
N PHE A 222 7.31 -0.49 -20.97
CA PHE A 222 6.30 -1.35 -21.58
C PHE A 222 5.71 -0.64 -22.80
N ASP A 223 5.83 -1.27 -23.97
CA ASP A 223 5.16 -0.83 -25.18
C ASP A 223 3.82 -1.56 -25.31
N LYS A 224 2.71 -0.84 -25.07
CA LYS A 224 1.38 -1.43 -25.04
C LYS A 224 0.87 -1.83 -26.43
N GLU A 225 1.32 -1.13 -27.47
CA GLU A 225 0.89 -1.37 -28.85
C GLU A 225 1.57 -2.63 -29.38
N GLU A 226 2.90 -2.67 -29.25
CA GLU A 226 3.70 -3.83 -29.65
C GLU A 226 3.63 -4.99 -28.64
N ARG A 227 3.09 -4.72 -27.43
CA ARG A 227 3.04 -5.66 -26.30
C ARG A 227 4.41 -6.18 -25.91
N THR A 228 5.44 -5.37 -26.05
CA THR A 228 6.84 -5.71 -25.76
C THR A 228 7.37 -4.94 -24.57
N SER A 229 8.42 -5.45 -23.94
CA SER A 229 9.12 -4.80 -22.83
C SER A 229 10.57 -4.54 -23.16
N SER A 230 11.11 -3.44 -22.66
CA SER A 230 12.52 -3.08 -22.81
C SER A 230 13.09 -2.59 -21.48
N LEU A 231 14.34 -2.94 -21.19
CA LEU A 231 15.09 -2.41 -20.06
C LEU A 231 16.30 -1.63 -20.57
N PHE A 232 16.41 -0.38 -20.12
CA PHE A 232 17.50 0.54 -20.47
C PHE A 232 18.27 0.94 -19.23
N ILE A 233 19.56 1.25 -19.38
CA ILE A 233 20.46 1.68 -18.29
C ILE A 233 21.09 3.04 -18.64
N ASN A 234 21.01 4.04 -17.75
CA ASN A 234 21.74 5.32 -17.86
C ASN A 234 21.62 6.04 -19.23
N ASP A 235 20.44 6.08 -19.85
CA ASP A 235 20.23 6.61 -21.22
C ASP A 235 20.98 5.86 -22.33
N SER A 236 21.81 4.87 -22.00
CA SER A 236 22.29 3.93 -22.99
C SER A 236 21.07 3.18 -23.54
N LEU A 237 20.91 3.23 -24.86
CA LEU A 237 19.98 2.34 -25.55
C LEU A 237 20.51 0.90 -25.58
N GLU A 238 21.54 0.56 -24.78
CA GLU A 238 21.93 -0.82 -24.54
C GLU A 238 20.73 -1.55 -23.95
N HIS A 239 20.16 -2.38 -24.81
CA HIS A 239 18.93 -3.08 -24.55
C HIS A 239 19.28 -4.36 -23.81
N VAL A 240 18.86 -4.43 -22.56
CA VAL A 240 19.16 -5.58 -21.69
C VAL A 240 18.10 -6.68 -21.84
N LEU A 241 17.03 -6.41 -22.58
CA LEU A 241 15.79 -7.18 -22.52
C LEU A 241 15.15 -7.36 -23.90
N GLU A 242 15.84 -8.01 -24.85
CA GLU A 242 15.23 -8.50 -26.09
C GLU A 242 14.29 -9.67 -25.77
N ASN A 243 13.06 -9.36 -25.40
CA ASN A 243 12.08 -10.39 -25.15
C ASN A 243 11.29 -10.72 -26.42
N ASN A 244 11.32 -12.01 -26.80
CA ASN A 244 10.39 -12.63 -27.75
C ASN A 244 8.99 -12.87 -27.13
N TYR A 245 8.69 -12.23 -26.00
CA TYR A 245 7.45 -12.41 -25.26
C TYR A 245 6.50 -11.24 -25.55
N SER A 246 5.28 -11.57 -25.94
CA SER A 246 4.18 -10.61 -26.07
C SER A 246 3.33 -10.66 -24.81
N TRP A 247 3.17 -9.52 -24.17
CA TRP A 247 2.40 -9.38 -22.92
C TRP A 247 0.92 -9.10 -23.20
N THR A 248 0.07 -9.29 -22.19
CA THR A 248 -1.31 -8.80 -22.32
C THR A 248 -1.35 -7.27 -22.31
N ALA A 249 -2.38 -6.66 -22.91
CA ALA A 249 -2.52 -5.19 -22.95
C ALA A 249 -2.65 -4.56 -21.55
N GLU A 250 -3.04 -5.36 -20.56
CA GLU A 250 -3.21 -4.98 -19.15
C GLU A 250 -2.02 -5.41 -18.28
N ALA A 251 -0.94 -5.91 -18.89
CA ALA A 251 0.25 -6.32 -18.17
C ALA A 251 0.81 -5.17 -17.33
N VAL A 252 1.12 -5.50 -16.08
CA VAL A 252 1.83 -4.63 -15.15
C VAL A 252 3.27 -5.11 -15.10
N LEU A 253 4.20 -4.24 -15.49
CA LEU A 253 5.64 -4.49 -15.40
C LEU A 253 6.20 -3.53 -14.35
N GLN A 254 6.86 -4.05 -13.32
CA GLN A 254 7.38 -3.23 -12.23
C GLN A 254 8.59 -3.86 -11.54
N PHE A 255 9.41 -3.03 -10.91
CA PHE A 255 10.44 -3.45 -9.97
C PHE A 255 9.82 -3.78 -8.61
N GLN A 256 10.26 -4.86 -7.98
CA GLN A 256 9.82 -5.23 -6.63
C GLN A 256 10.99 -5.84 -5.87
N GLY A 257 11.72 -5.00 -5.13
CA GLY A 257 13.02 -5.40 -4.61
C GLY A 257 13.96 -5.80 -5.77
N HIS A 258 14.78 -6.82 -5.58
CA HIS A 258 15.69 -7.29 -6.63
C HIS A 258 14.99 -8.08 -7.77
N ILE A 259 13.66 -8.18 -7.72
CA ILE A 259 12.84 -8.89 -8.71
C ILE A 259 12.23 -7.90 -9.71
N LEU A 260 12.14 -8.36 -10.95
CA LEU A 260 11.30 -7.81 -12.00
C LEU A 260 10.02 -8.63 -12.07
N LEU A 261 8.88 -8.02 -11.74
CA LEU A 261 7.58 -8.62 -11.94
C LEU A 261 7.06 -8.22 -13.31
N LEU A 262 7.03 -9.18 -14.23
CA LEU A 262 6.61 -8.98 -15.62
C LEU A 262 5.26 -9.69 -15.85
N GLU A 263 4.16 -8.95 -15.68
CA GLU A 263 2.77 -9.45 -15.70
C GLU A 263 2.49 -10.46 -14.59
N ARG A 264 2.94 -11.71 -14.77
CA ARG A 264 2.90 -12.79 -13.77
C ARG A 264 4.27 -13.39 -13.53
N ASP A 265 5.22 -13.16 -14.42
CA ASP A 265 6.53 -13.77 -14.32
C ASP A 265 7.39 -13.06 -13.28
N VAL A 266 8.00 -13.86 -12.41
CA VAL A 266 8.96 -13.44 -11.40
C VAL A 266 10.35 -13.66 -12.01
N CYS A 267 11.07 -12.57 -12.24
CA CYS A 267 12.34 -12.59 -12.93
C CYS A 267 13.45 -11.89 -12.14
N LEU A 268 14.67 -12.34 -12.31
CA LEU A 268 15.89 -11.73 -11.75
C LEU A 268 16.68 -11.07 -12.87
N LEU A 269 17.35 -9.97 -12.56
CA LEU A 269 18.38 -9.39 -13.41
C LEU A 269 19.76 -9.84 -12.89
N GLU A 270 20.43 -10.70 -13.62
CA GLU A 270 21.76 -11.23 -13.29
C GLU A 270 22.72 -11.02 -14.46
N ASN A 271 23.86 -10.36 -14.21
CA ASN A 271 24.91 -10.14 -15.21
C ASN A 271 24.39 -9.53 -16.54
N GLY A 272 23.47 -8.56 -16.45
CA GLY A 272 22.86 -7.94 -17.63
C GLY A 272 21.95 -8.88 -18.42
N LYS A 273 21.43 -9.94 -17.79
CA LYS A 273 20.43 -10.85 -18.38
C LYS A 273 19.26 -11.02 -17.44
N ILE A 274 18.07 -11.19 -18.02
CA ILE A 274 16.86 -11.43 -17.24
C ILE A 274 16.51 -12.91 -17.31
N THR A 275 16.40 -13.51 -16.13
CA THR A 275 16.05 -14.92 -15.96
C THR A 275 14.75 -15.01 -15.20
N CYS A 276 13.68 -15.42 -15.89
CA CYS A 276 12.39 -15.67 -15.26
C CYS A 276 12.33 -17.11 -14.75
N PHE A 277 12.04 -17.29 -13.48
CA PHE A 277 12.15 -18.59 -12.81
C PHE A 277 10.84 -19.03 -12.15
N ALA A 278 9.90 -18.10 -11.94
CA ALA A 278 8.56 -18.44 -11.47
C ALA A 278 7.46 -17.63 -12.15
N SER A 279 6.21 -18.05 -11.97
CA SER A 279 5.03 -17.25 -12.28
C SER A 279 4.09 -17.16 -11.07
N ALA A 280 3.63 -15.96 -10.73
CA ALA A 280 2.68 -15.68 -9.66
C ALA A 280 1.22 -15.64 -10.19
N SER A 281 0.31 -16.27 -9.45
CA SER A 281 -1.15 -16.12 -9.64
C SER A 281 -1.69 -15.04 -8.70
N SER A 282 -2.67 -14.27 -9.17
CA SER A 282 -3.43 -13.33 -8.34
C SER A 282 -4.61 -14.00 -7.60
N LYS A 283 -4.96 -15.24 -7.93
CA LYS A 283 -5.95 -16.05 -7.21
C LYS A 283 -5.21 -17.07 -6.35
N GLY A 284 -5.14 -16.82 -5.04
CA GLY A 284 -4.29 -17.57 -4.10
C GLY A 284 -2.82 -17.22 -4.28
N ILE A 285 -2.04 -17.24 -3.20
CA ILE A 285 -0.60 -16.96 -3.26
C ILE A 285 0.06 -18.20 -3.84
N SER A 286 0.09 -18.31 -5.18
CA SER A 286 0.71 -19.46 -5.85
C SER A 286 1.86 -19.06 -6.76
N PHE A 287 2.96 -19.79 -6.66
CA PHE A 287 4.16 -19.65 -7.47
C PHE A 287 4.42 -20.95 -8.21
N LYS A 288 4.52 -20.88 -9.52
CA LYS A 288 4.91 -22.02 -10.35
C LYS A 288 6.38 -21.88 -10.74
N ASN A 289 7.23 -22.82 -10.35
CA ASN A 289 8.61 -22.87 -10.82
C ASN A 289 8.63 -23.27 -12.32
N LYS A 290 9.34 -22.50 -13.14
CA LYS A 290 9.38 -22.70 -14.60
C LYS A 290 10.19 -23.94 -15.02
N ASP A 291 11.21 -24.33 -14.24
CA ASP A 291 12.12 -25.43 -14.61
C ASP A 291 11.49 -26.80 -14.43
N ASN A 292 10.66 -26.97 -13.39
CA ASN A 292 10.10 -28.27 -13.00
C ASN A 292 8.57 -28.30 -12.98
N ASN A 293 7.89 -27.20 -13.35
CA ASN A 293 6.43 -27.06 -13.31
C ASN A 293 5.79 -27.32 -11.92
N VAL A 294 6.57 -27.27 -10.84
CA VAL A 294 6.04 -27.47 -9.49
C VAL A 294 5.30 -26.20 -9.05
N TYR A 295 4.08 -26.38 -8.55
CA TYR A 295 3.28 -25.32 -7.94
C TYR A 295 3.51 -25.30 -6.43
N ILE A 296 3.76 -24.11 -5.92
CA ILE A 296 3.77 -23.79 -4.51
C ILE A 296 2.55 -22.93 -4.28
N THR A 297 1.66 -23.33 -3.40
CA THR A 297 0.42 -22.60 -3.09
C THR A 297 0.32 -22.42 -1.58
N TYR A 298 0.02 -21.20 -1.17
CA TYR A 298 -0.22 -20.81 0.22
C TYR A 298 -1.65 -20.30 0.38
#